data_AF-A0A8H5FTP0-F1
#
_entry.id   AF-A0A8H5FTP0-F1
#
_cell.length_a   1.000
_cell.length_b   1.000
_cell.length_c   1.000
_cell.angle_alpha   90.00
_cell.angle_beta   90.00
_cell.angle_gamma   90.00
#
_symmetry.space_group_name_H-M   'P 1'
#
loop_
_entity.id
_entity.type
_entity.pdbx_description
1 polymer ?
#
loop_
_entity_poly.entity_id
_entity_poly.type
_entity_poly.pdbx_seq_one_letter_code
_entity_poly.pdbx_strand_id
1 'polypeptide(L)'
;MSKADEETIPLSYKYHWSQDSEMPLKDFLAKYRPSMVQNDGTKPWIWVSPPNKDDEHRSSRGEDQAIEEGCKLLEEVTARVEEIKNDSSIPARSSKKTGAKGKKEIREQVQAEATEKLKEIALEHDYVVGKWLLFAPQAKVDAIWSDLATSLVEGPLAKTKAFRAKVATSPPSETPNYQHVMCLYIPNVYDKDTVTSIMKILLRNHGFNLSGVKSDLYTLIGLDSKHPSGIQSTELKEQYFAELMSNKSSAETSETTGDVSEKSNEPSAAKAKSKPKPKKKNDPFESDDDDKDDGAKKRAKDSDDEEEQPKKKQK
;
A
#
# COMPACT_ATOMS: atom_id res chain seq x y z
N MET A 1 -2.29 -23.70 -2.65
CA MET A 1 -0.89 -23.26 -2.52
C MET A 1 -0.76 -22.46 -1.26
N SER A 2 0.28 -22.70 -0.48
CA SER A 2 0.62 -21.85 0.66
C SER A 2 1.09 -20.49 0.15
N LYS A 3 1.01 -19.43 0.97
CA LYS A 3 1.57 -18.11 0.60
C LYS A 3 3.10 -18.18 0.41
N ALA A 4 3.78 -19.15 1.02
CA ALA A 4 5.21 -19.40 0.82
C ALA A 4 5.51 -19.95 -0.59
N ASP A 5 4.60 -20.75 -1.17
CA ASP A 5 4.77 -21.29 -2.53
C ASP A 5 4.75 -20.17 -3.60
N GLU A 6 4.12 -19.03 -3.32
CA GLU A 6 4.08 -17.88 -4.25
C GLU A 6 5.37 -17.05 -4.24
N GLU A 7 6.22 -17.20 -3.23
CA GLU A 7 7.46 -16.44 -3.04
C GLU A 7 8.70 -17.21 -3.52
N THR A 8 8.55 -18.50 -3.79
CA THR A 8 9.64 -19.37 -4.28
C THR A 8 9.54 -19.60 -5.79
N ILE A 9 10.69 -19.66 -6.46
CA ILE A 9 10.77 -20.01 -7.87
C ILE A 9 10.89 -21.55 -7.96
N PRO A 10 9.94 -22.25 -8.61
CA PRO A 10 10.03 -23.69 -8.76
C PRO A 10 11.30 -24.12 -9.51
N LEU A 11 11.83 -25.30 -9.20
CA LEU A 11 12.92 -25.89 -9.97
C LEU A 11 12.47 -26.07 -11.43
N SER A 12 13.34 -25.74 -12.40
CA SER A 12 13.06 -25.85 -13.84
C SER A 12 11.80 -25.09 -14.30
N TYR A 13 11.53 -23.91 -13.71
CA TYR A 13 10.35 -23.13 -14.04
C TYR A 13 10.50 -22.37 -15.36
N LYS A 14 9.76 -22.79 -16.39
CA LYS A 14 9.85 -22.22 -17.76
C LYS A 14 9.51 -20.72 -17.89
N TYR A 15 8.86 -20.12 -16.89
CA TYR A 15 8.54 -18.69 -16.85
C TYR A 15 9.49 -17.92 -15.93
N HIS A 16 10.66 -18.46 -15.66
CA HIS A 16 11.75 -17.76 -15.00
C HIS A 16 12.85 -17.48 -16.02
N TRP A 17 13.31 -16.24 -16.05
CA TRP A 17 14.50 -15.84 -16.77
C TRP A 17 15.62 -15.48 -15.79
N SER A 18 16.82 -15.95 -16.11
CA SER A 18 18.10 -15.66 -15.46
C SER A 18 19.22 -15.57 -16.51
N GLN A 19 20.44 -15.18 -16.11
CA GLN A 19 21.58 -15.17 -17.02
C GLN A 19 21.92 -16.55 -17.60
N ASP A 20 21.64 -17.62 -16.86
CA ASP A 20 21.88 -19.01 -17.28
C ASP A 20 20.75 -19.55 -18.18
N SER A 21 19.72 -18.73 -18.45
CA SER A 21 18.65 -19.14 -19.35
C SER A 21 19.15 -19.27 -20.78
N GLU A 22 18.69 -20.31 -21.48
CA GLU A 22 19.08 -20.60 -22.87
C GLU A 22 18.69 -19.48 -23.86
N MET A 23 17.71 -18.65 -23.49
CA MET A 23 17.18 -17.60 -24.36
C MET A 23 17.49 -16.19 -23.86
N PRO A 24 17.81 -15.23 -24.76
CA PRO A 24 17.99 -13.83 -24.40
C PRO A 24 16.73 -13.22 -23.77
N LEU A 25 16.91 -12.24 -22.88
CA LEU A 25 15.81 -11.57 -22.17
C LEU A 25 14.73 -11.06 -23.12
N LYS A 26 15.13 -10.41 -24.22
CA LYS A 26 14.20 -9.86 -25.21
C LYS A 26 13.28 -10.93 -25.81
N ASP A 27 13.83 -12.08 -26.15
CA ASP A 27 13.08 -13.18 -26.73
C ASP A 27 12.18 -13.84 -25.67
N PHE A 28 12.66 -13.93 -24.43
CA PHE A 28 11.86 -14.40 -23.29
C PHE A 28 10.62 -13.54 -23.08
N LEU A 29 10.79 -12.21 -23.04
CA LEU A 29 9.70 -11.25 -22.86
C LEU A 29 8.71 -11.25 -24.04
N ALA A 30 9.21 -11.44 -25.27
CA ALA A 30 8.36 -11.58 -26.45
C ALA A 30 7.53 -12.88 -26.42
N LYS A 31 8.11 -13.97 -25.92
CA LYS A 31 7.48 -15.29 -25.84
C LYS A 31 6.48 -15.40 -24.69
N TYR A 32 6.81 -14.85 -23.52
CA TYR A 32 6.03 -14.98 -22.29
C TYR A 32 5.45 -13.62 -21.87
N ARG A 33 4.39 -13.23 -22.58
CA ARG A 33 3.66 -11.98 -22.33
C ARG A 33 2.67 -12.17 -21.17
N PRO A 34 2.72 -11.36 -20.10
CA PRO A 34 1.81 -11.50 -18.96
C PRO A 34 0.33 -11.48 -19.33
N SER A 35 -0.04 -10.72 -20.37
CA SER A 35 -1.43 -10.66 -20.87
C SER A 35 -1.90 -11.96 -21.55
N MET A 36 -0.97 -12.78 -22.07
CA MET A 36 -1.26 -13.98 -22.86
C MET A 36 -1.03 -15.28 -22.10
N VAL A 37 -0.10 -15.28 -21.14
CA VAL A 37 0.11 -16.44 -20.28
C VAL A 37 -1.07 -16.52 -19.31
N GLN A 38 -1.87 -17.58 -19.42
CA GLN A 38 -2.98 -17.83 -18.52
C GLN A 38 -2.51 -18.48 -17.22
N ASN A 39 -3.10 -18.04 -16.11
CA ASN A 39 -2.94 -18.66 -14.81
C ASN A 39 -3.76 -19.96 -14.76
N ASP A 40 -3.10 -21.11 -14.81
CA ASP A 40 -3.71 -22.43 -14.68
C ASP A 40 -3.74 -22.94 -13.23
N GLY A 41 -3.45 -22.07 -12.27
CA GLY A 41 -3.31 -22.45 -10.86
C GLY A 41 -2.05 -23.25 -10.56
N THR A 42 -1.08 -23.33 -11.49
CA THR A 42 0.26 -23.89 -11.25
C THR A 42 1.38 -22.93 -11.65
N LYS A 43 1.08 -21.94 -12.51
CA LYS A 43 2.04 -20.94 -13.01
C LYS A 43 1.53 -19.51 -12.85
N PRO A 44 1.29 -19.01 -11.63
CA PRO A 44 0.70 -17.68 -11.46
C PRO A 44 1.67 -16.54 -11.78
N TRP A 45 2.96 -16.80 -11.95
CA TRP A 45 4.01 -15.77 -12.03
C TRP A 45 4.95 -15.96 -13.20
N ILE A 46 5.41 -14.84 -13.78
CA ILE A 46 6.58 -14.77 -14.66
C ILE A 46 7.68 -14.02 -13.89
N TRP A 47 8.89 -14.56 -13.85
CA TRP A 47 10.00 -14.07 -13.04
C TRP A 47 11.19 -13.63 -13.90
N VAL A 48 11.89 -12.60 -13.43
CA VAL A 48 13.16 -12.14 -13.98
C VAL A 48 14.14 -11.92 -12.82
N SER A 49 15.27 -12.62 -12.87
CA SER A 49 16.39 -12.49 -11.94
C SER A 49 17.62 -11.94 -12.67
N PRO A 50 18.06 -10.70 -12.42
CA PRO A 50 19.33 -10.19 -12.92
C PRO A 50 20.53 -11.02 -12.45
N PRO A 51 21.63 -10.98 -13.20
CA PRO A 51 22.85 -11.71 -12.86
C PRO A 51 23.46 -11.25 -11.54
N ASN A 52 24.06 -12.20 -10.79
CA ASN A 52 24.84 -11.95 -9.56
C ASN A 52 24.12 -11.19 -8.42
N LYS A 53 22.78 -11.12 -8.44
CA LYS A 53 22.02 -10.47 -7.35
C LYS A 53 21.08 -11.41 -6.62
N ASP A 54 20.79 -12.56 -7.20
CA ASP A 54 19.72 -13.42 -6.71
C ASP A 54 20.16 -14.40 -5.60
N ASP A 55 21.44 -14.79 -5.61
CA ASP A 55 21.98 -15.76 -4.64
C ASP A 55 22.41 -15.12 -3.31
N GLU A 56 22.72 -13.83 -3.29
CA GLU A 56 23.13 -13.12 -2.05
C GLU A 56 21.99 -12.95 -1.05
N HIS A 57 20.73 -13.02 -1.50
CA HIS A 57 19.55 -12.70 -0.68
C HIS A 57 18.67 -13.93 -0.38
N ARG A 58 19.16 -15.13 -0.70
CA ARG A 58 18.45 -16.41 -0.46
C ARG A 58 18.61 -16.99 0.94
N SER A 59 19.57 -16.50 1.73
CA SER A 59 19.84 -17.06 3.06
C SER A 59 19.04 -16.30 4.12
N SER A 60 17.74 -16.57 4.22
CA SER A 60 16.86 -16.05 5.28
C SER A 60 17.13 -16.75 6.61
N ARG A 61 18.31 -16.50 7.18
CA ARG A 61 18.65 -16.97 8.53
C ARG A 61 17.68 -16.33 9.51
N GLY A 62 16.80 -17.11 10.14
CA GLY A 62 15.82 -16.60 11.11
C GLY A 62 14.38 -16.50 10.59
N GLU A 63 14.10 -16.94 9.36
CA GLU A 63 12.75 -16.93 8.78
C GLU A 63 11.71 -17.59 9.68
N ASP A 64 11.94 -18.84 10.09
CA ASP A 64 10.97 -19.60 10.90
C ASP A 64 10.66 -18.89 12.24
N GLN A 65 11.69 -18.31 12.86
CA GLN A 65 11.56 -17.60 14.15
C GLN A 65 10.81 -16.28 13.97
N ALA A 66 11.14 -15.51 12.93
CA ALA A 66 10.43 -14.28 12.59
C ALA A 66 8.95 -14.55 12.27
N ILE A 67 8.65 -15.62 11.54
CA ILE A 67 7.28 -16.02 11.21
C ILE A 67 6.52 -16.45 12.47
N GLU A 68 7.13 -17.26 13.33
CA GLU A 68 6.50 -17.72 14.58
C GLU A 68 6.14 -16.54 15.48
N GLU A 69 7.09 -15.65 15.75
CA GLU A 69 6.89 -14.46 16.58
C GLU A 69 5.91 -13.48 15.94
N GLY A 70 6.04 -13.26 14.62
CA GLY A 70 5.15 -12.39 13.87
C GLY A 70 3.70 -12.90 13.83
N CYS A 71 3.49 -14.21 13.66
CA CYS A 71 2.16 -14.83 13.74
C CYS A 71 1.54 -14.62 15.13
N LYS A 72 2.31 -14.92 16.19
CA LYS A 72 1.84 -14.75 17.57
C LYS A 72 1.44 -13.30 17.87
N LEU A 73 2.29 -12.34 17.49
CA LEU A 73 1.97 -10.92 17.65
C LEU A 73 0.70 -10.54 16.87
N LEU A 74 0.54 -11.05 15.65
CA LEU A 74 -0.61 -10.76 14.82
C LEU A 74 -1.93 -11.31 15.41
N GLU A 75 -1.89 -12.50 16.00
CA GLU A 75 -3.01 -13.08 16.75
C GLU A 75 -3.37 -12.23 17.97
N GLU A 76 -2.39 -11.87 18.80
CA GLU A 76 -2.58 -11.03 19.99
C GLU A 76 -3.21 -9.67 19.63
N VAL A 77 -2.71 -9.02 18.58
CA VAL A 77 -3.22 -7.73 18.12
C VAL A 77 -4.63 -7.86 17.57
N THR A 78 -4.91 -8.94 16.84
CA THR A 78 -6.26 -9.20 16.31
C THR A 78 -7.27 -9.37 17.44
N ALA A 79 -6.93 -10.17 18.46
CA ALA A 79 -7.76 -10.34 19.65
C ALA A 79 -7.97 -9.01 20.39
N ARG A 80 -6.91 -8.21 20.56
CA ARG A 80 -7.00 -6.91 21.23
C ARG A 80 -7.88 -5.93 20.48
N VAL A 81 -7.78 -5.89 19.15
CA VAL A 81 -8.64 -5.05 18.29
C VAL A 81 -10.10 -5.45 18.43
N GLU A 82 -10.39 -6.74 18.50
CA GLU A 82 -11.74 -7.27 18.70
C GLU A 82 -12.30 -6.92 20.09
N GLU A 83 -11.47 -7.01 21.13
CA GLU A 83 -11.83 -6.57 22.49
C GLU A 83 -12.20 -5.08 22.52
N ILE A 84 -11.38 -4.21 21.90
CA ILE A 84 -11.67 -2.77 21.83
C ILE A 84 -12.99 -2.47 21.11
N LYS A 85 -13.34 -3.26 20.08
CA LYS A 85 -14.63 -3.12 19.39
C LYS A 85 -15.79 -3.46 20.33
N ASN A 86 -15.66 -4.52 21.11
CA ASN A 86 -16.73 -5.07 21.94
C ASN A 86 -16.83 -4.45 23.35
N ASP A 87 -15.80 -3.73 23.80
CA ASP A 87 -15.79 -3.06 25.10
C ASP A 87 -16.78 -1.88 25.10
N SER A 88 -17.82 -1.97 25.93
CA SER A 88 -18.84 -0.93 26.09
C SER A 88 -18.38 0.25 26.95
N SER A 89 -17.28 0.10 27.70
CA SER A 89 -16.70 1.15 28.54
C SER A 89 -15.92 2.18 27.73
N ILE A 90 -15.41 1.81 26.54
CA ILE A 90 -14.67 2.71 25.66
C ILE A 90 -15.66 3.53 24.82
N PRO A 91 -15.59 4.87 24.86
CA PRO A 91 -16.49 5.71 24.07
C PRO A 91 -16.22 5.55 22.57
N ALA A 92 -17.28 5.60 21.76
CA ALA A 92 -17.16 5.46 20.31
C ALA A 92 -16.32 6.59 19.67
N ARG A 93 -16.40 7.80 20.21
CA ARG A 93 -15.62 8.98 19.79
C ARG A 93 -14.80 9.52 20.95
N SER A 94 -13.66 10.11 20.64
CA SER A 94 -12.85 10.82 21.64
C SER A 94 -13.60 12.04 22.17
N SER A 95 -13.35 12.38 23.43
CA SER A 95 -13.97 13.53 24.10
C SER A 95 -12.89 14.45 24.64
N LYS A 96 -12.77 15.64 24.04
CA LYS A 96 -11.85 16.69 24.52
C LYS A 96 -12.17 17.17 25.94
N LYS A 97 -13.43 17.04 26.37
CA LYS A 97 -13.90 17.50 27.69
C LYS A 97 -13.48 16.56 28.83
N THR A 98 -13.42 15.26 28.55
CA THR A 98 -13.06 14.23 29.54
C THR A 98 -11.66 13.66 29.35
N GLY A 99 -10.99 13.98 28.23
CA GLY A 99 -9.69 13.40 27.85
C GLY A 99 -9.76 11.92 27.45
N ALA A 100 -10.96 11.34 27.39
CA ALA A 100 -11.14 9.93 27.06
C ALA A 100 -10.86 9.68 25.57
N LYS A 101 -9.97 8.72 25.30
CA LYS A 101 -9.67 8.24 23.95
C LYS A 101 -10.84 7.44 23.40
N GLY A 102 -11.13 7.63 22.11
CA GLY A 102 -12.20 6.88 21.43
C GLY A 102 -11.72 5.51 20.94
N LYS A 103 -12.65 4.60 20.65
CA LYS A 103 -12.34 3.26 20.10
C LYS A 103 -11.42 3.31 18.88
N LYS A 104 -11.64 4.27 17.95
CA LYS A 104 -10.80 4.44 16.76
C LYS A 104 -9.34 4.75 17.14
N GLU A 105 -9.13 5.73 18.01
CA GLU A 105 -7.81 6.19 18.43
C GLU A 105 -7.02 5.08 19.15
N ILE A 106 -7.69 4.31 20.01
CA ILE A 106 -7.06 3.19 20.72
C ILE A 106 -6.67 2.08 19.74
N ARG A 107 -7.52 1.75 18.76
CA ARG A 107 -7.18 0.76 17.73
C ARG A 107 -6.01 1.21 16.88
N GLU A 108 -6.01 2.46 16.42
CA GLU A 108 -4.90 3.03 15.63
C GLU A 108 -3.58 3.01 16.41
N GLN A 109 -3.64 3.29 17.72
CA GLN A 109 -2.46 3.17 18.59
C GLN A 109 -1.95 1.72 18.67
N VAL A 110 -2.84 0.75 18.91
CA VAL A 110 -2.47 -0.67 18.95
C VAL A 110 -1.88 -1.14 17.62
N GLN A 111 -2.45 -0.71 16.50
CA GLN A 111 -1.96 -1.03 15.15
C GLN A 111 -0.58 -0.42 14.88
N ALA A 112 -0.35 0.83 15.32
CA ALA A 112 0.95 1.49 15.18
C ALA A 112 2.03 0.79 16.01
N GLU A 113 1.74 0.47 17.28
CA GLU A 113 2.64 -0.28 18.15
C GLU A 113 2.97 -1.66 17.58
N ALA A 114 1.98 -2.37 17.02
CA ALA A 114 2.18 -3.64 16.36
C ALA A 114 3.06 -3.53 15.11
N THR A 115 2.92 -2.46 14.34
CA THR A 115 3.71 -2.22 13.13
C THR A 115 5.19 -2.06 13.46
N GLU A 116 5.52 -1.27 14.49
CA GLU A 116 6.92 -1.14 14.94
C GLU A 116 7.46 -2.45 15.50
N LYS A 117 6.68 -3.20 16.29
CA LYS A 117 7.10 -4.52 16.79
C LYS A 117 7.36 -5.53 15.68
N LEU A 118 6.51 -5.57 14.64
CA LEU A 118 6.75 -6.46 13.50
C LEU A 118 8.04 -6.11 12.75
N LYS A 119 8.37 -4.82 12.68
CA LYS A 119 9.65 -4.34 12.14
C LYS A 119 10.82 -4.72 13.04
N GLU A 120 10.69 -4.61 14.36
CA GLU A 120 11.71 -5.08 15.31
C GLU A 120 11.98 -6.58 15.15
N ILE A 121 10.94 -7.41 15.06
CA ILE A 121 11.05 -8.85 14.79
C ILE A 121 11.80 -9.10 13.48
N ALA A 122 11.43 -8.41 12.41
CA ALA A 122 12.10 -8.56 11.12
C ALA A 122 13.60 -8.19 11.18
N LEU A 123 13.95 -7.13 11.93
CA LEU A 123 15.34 -6.70 12.10
C LEU A 123 16.15 -7.64 13.01
N GLU A 124 15.56 -8.14 14.09
CA GLU A 124 16.20 -9.05 15.04
C GLU A 124 16.59 -10.37 14.37
N HIS A 125 15.71 -10.88 13.52
CA HIS A 125 15.89 -12.15 12.81
C HIS A 125 16.48 -11.98 11.40
N ASP A 126 16.99 -10.79 11.04
CA ASP A 126 17.54 -10.49 9.69
C ASP A 126 16.59 -10.88 8.53
N TYR A 127 15.27 -10.88 8.79
CA TYR A 127 14.23 -11.23 7.84
C TYR A 127 13.57 -9.98 7.25
N VAL A 128 14.41 -9.19 6.59
CA VAL A 128 14.10 -7.80 6.17
C VAL A 128 13.76 -7.64 4.69
N VAL A 129 13.81 -8.73 3.92
CA VAL A 129 13.50 -8.73 2.49
C VAL A 129 12.05 -8.31 2.25
N GLY A 130 11.80 -7.67 1.12
CA GLY A 130 10.45 -7.39 0.70
C GLY A 130 10.36 -6.85 -0.71
N LYS A 131 9.23 -6.22 -1.03
CA LYS A 131 8.87 -5.92 -2.41
C LYS A 131 8.07 -4.63 -2.56
N TRP A 132 8.37 -3.89 -3.61
CA TRP A 132 7.49 -2.87 -4.14
C TRP A 132 6.32 -3.52 -4.86
N LEU A 133 5.09 -3.12 -4.51
CA LEU A 133 3.88 -3.53 -5.20
C LEU A 133 3.53 -2.50 -6.29
N LEU A 134 3.40 -3.00 -7.52
CA LEU A 134 3.10 -2.22 -8.72
C LEU A 134 1.87 -2.82 -9.39
N PHE A 135 1.01 -1.98 -9.97
CA PHE A 135 -0.19 -2.43 -10.66
C PHE A 135 -0.21 -1.89 -12.09
N ALA A 136 -0.43 -2.78 -13.05
CA ALA A 136 -0.55 -2.43 -14.46
C ALA A 136 -1.89 -2.86 -15.04
N PRO A 137 -2.58 -2.01 -15.82
CA PRO A 137 -3.78 -2.42 -16.52
C PRO A 137 -3.45 -3.47 -17.59
N GLN A 138 -4.37 -4.41 -17.82
CA GLN A 138 -4.20 -5.51 -18.78
C GLN A 138 -3.75 -5.05 -20.17
N ALA A 139 -4.27 -3.92 -20.67
CA ALA A 139 -3.91 -3.40 -22.00
C ALA A 139 -2.45 -2.93 -22.13
N LYS A 140 -1.75 -2.65 -21.02
CA LYS A 140 -0.38 -2.11 -21.03
C LYS A 140 0.63 -3.00 -20.31
N VAL A 141 0.19 -4.08 -19.66
CA VAL A 141 1.05 -4.91 -18.82
C VAL A 141 2.29 -5.41 -19.54
N ASP A 142 2.17 -5.85 -20.80
CA ASP A 142 3.32 -6.42 -21.51
C ASP A 142 4.44 -5.41 -21.76
N ALA A 143 4.06 -4.19 -22.15
CA ALA A 143 5.02 -3.11 -22.39
C ALA A 143 5.67 -2.66 -21.07
N ILE A 144 4.85 -2.50 -20.02
CA ILE A 144 5.31 -2.09 -18.69
C ILE A 144 6.24 -3.16 -18.08
N TRP A 145 5.87 -4.43 -18.20
CA TRP A 145 6.68 -5.55 -17.72
C TRP A 145 8.01 -5.64 -18.48
N SER A 146 7.97 -5.51 -19.81
CA SER A 146 9.18 -5.57 -20.62
C SER A 146 10.16 -4.45 -20.27
N ASP A 147 9.65 -3.23 -20.07
CA ASP A 147 10.44 -2.07 -19.65
C ASP A 147 11.03 -2.25 -18.24
N LEU A 148 10.23 -2.71 -17.28
CA LEU A 148 10.69 -3.00 -15.91
C LEU A 148 11.77 -4.09 -15.89
N ALA A 149 11.55 -5.21 -16.57
CA ALA A 149 12.49 -6.33 -16.64
C ALA A 149 13.81 -5.92 -17.31
N THR A 150 13.75 -5.19 -18.42
CA THR A 150 14.94 -4.66 -19.10
C THR A 150 15.70 -3.69 -18.19
N SER A 151 14.99 -2.79 -17.51
CA SER A 151 15.59 -1.86 -16.57
C SER A 151 16.30 -2.55 -15.40
N LEU A 152 15.71 -3.64 -14.88
CA LEU A 152 16.28 -4.43 -13.80
C LEU A 152 17.57 -5.15 -14.21
N VAL A 153 17.65 -5.62 -15.47
CA VAL A 153 18.80 -6.38 -15.97
C VAL A 153 19.93 -5.49 -16.46
N GLU A 154 19.63 -4.46 -17.25
CA GLU A 154 20.66 -3.64 -17.91
C GLU A 154 20.42 -2.11 -17.84
N GLY A 155 19.33 -1.67 -17.20
CA GLY A 155 18.97 -0.25 -17.12
C GLY A 155 19.21 0.41 -15.75
N PRO A 156 18.46 1.47 -15.43
CA PRO A 156 18.63 2.21 -14.18
C PRO A 156 18.44 1.37 -12.92
N LEU A 157 17.50 0.42 -12.91
CA LEU A 157 17.27 -0.46 -11.76
C LEU A 157 18.44 -1.44 -11.55
N ALA A 158 19.16 -1.83 -12.62
CA ALA A 158 20.36 -2.65 -12.52
C ALA A 158 21.47 -2.00 -11.67
N LYS A 159 21.45 -0.66 -11.50
CA LYS A 159 22.40 0.09 -10.65
C LYS A 159 21.97 0.16 -9.18
N THR A 160 20.83 -0.42 -8.83
CA THR A 160 20.28 -0.43 -7.46
C THR A 160 20.47 -1.79 -6.80
N LYS A 161 20.05 -1.92 -5.54
CA LYS A 161 19.99 -3.20 -4.84
C LYS A 161 18.76 -4.04 -5.19
N ALA A 162 17.87 -3.58 -6.08
CA ALA A 162 16.77 -4.44 -6.55
C ALA A 162 17.34 -5.68 -7.24
N PHE A 163 16.82 -6.85 -6.89
CA PHE A 163 17.47 -8.12 -7.25
C PHE A 163 16.57 -9.13 -7.95
N ARG A 164 15.25 -8.91 -7.98
CA ARG A 164 14.30 -9.83 -8.63
C ARG A 164 12.99 -9.10 -8.93
N ALA A 165 12.30 -9.51 -9.99
CA ALA A 165 10.93 -9.07 -10.23
C ALA A 165 10.02 -10.24 -10.63
N LYS A 166 8.74 -10.11 -10.32
CA LYS A 166 7.68 -11.01 -10.80
C LYS A 166 6.45 -10.26 -11.28
N VAL A 167 5.71 -10.85 -12.20
CA VAL A 167 4.42 -10.35 -12.69
C VAL A 167 3.39 -11.45 -12.70
N ALA A 168 2.17 -11.14 -12.28
CA ALA A 168 1.07 -12.08 -12.31
C ALA A 168 0.67 -12.38 -13.76
N THR A 169 0.43 -13.65 -14.05
CA THR A 169 -0.16 -14.11 -15.31
C THR A 169 -1.64 -13.74 -15.41
N SER A 170 -2.19 -13.72 -16.62
CA SER A 170 -3.58 -13.36 -16.89
C SER A 170 -4.56 -14.32 -16.20
N PRO A 171 -5.66 -13.82 -15.59
CA PRO A 171 -6.66 -14.67 -14.95
C PRO A 171 -7.35 -15.58 -15.98
N PRO A 172 -7.89 -16.74 -15.56
CA PRO A 172 -8.55 -17.68 -16.46
C PRO A 172 -9.84 -17.11 -17.08
N SER A 173 -10.47 -16.14 -16.42
CA SER A 173 -11.67 -15.44 -16.88
C SER A 173 -11.44 -13.93 -16.92
N GLU A 174 -12.02 -13.26 -17.91
CA GLU A 174 -12.01 -11.80 -17.99
C GLU A 174 -12.64 -11.20 -16.74
N THR A 175 -11.91 -10.29 -16.11
CA THR A 175 -12.37 -9.54 -14.94
C THR A 175 -12.38 -8.06 -15.30
N PRO A 176 -13.54 -7.38 -15.19
CA PRO A 176 -13.60 -5.94 -15.47
C PRO A 176 -12.60 -5.17 -14.64
N ASN A 177 -11.86 -4.25 -15.27
CA ASN A 177 -10.83 -3.43 -14.63
C ASN A 177 -9.68 -4.22 -13.98
N TYR A 178 -9.39 -5.42 -14.46
CA TYR A 178 -8.26 -6.21 -13.98
C TYR A 178 -6.94 -5.45 -14.07
N GLN A 179 -6.17 -5.53 -12.99
CA GLN A 179 -4.80 -5.05 -12.94
C GLN A 179 -3.88 -6.22 -12.59
N HIS A 180 -2.83 -6.39 -13.38
CA HIS A 180 -1.74 -7.29 -13.05
C HIS A 180 -0.94 -6.69 -11.91
N VAL A 181 -0.73 -7.48 -10.87
CA VAL A 181 0.26 -7.17 -9.84
C VAL A 181 1.64 -7.53 -10.36
N MET A 182 2.59 -6.62 -10.13
CA MET A 182 4.01 -6.85 -10.30
C MET A 182 4.71 -6.57 -8.97
N CYS A 183 5.73 -7.35 -8.67
CA CYS A 183 6.56 -7.14 -7.51
C CYS A 183 8.00 -6.90 -7.95
N LEU A 184 8.65 -5.91 -7.35
CA LEU A 184 10.09 -5.69 -7.47
C LEU A 184 10.72 -5.88 -6.09
N TYR A 185 11.54 -6.91 -5.95
CA TYR A 185 12.15 -7.29 -4.68
C TYR A 185 13.38 -6.46 -4.37
N ILE A 186 13.52 -6.16 -3.08
CA ILE A 186 14.61 -5.39 -2.50
C ILE A 186 15.10 -6.10 -1.24
N PRO A 187 16.40 -6.02 -0.93
CA PRO A 187 17.00 -6.88 0.09
C PRO A 187 16.64 -6.46 1.51
N ASN A 188 16.32 -5.18 1.71
CA ASN A 188 15.92 -4.66 3.01
C ASN A 188 14.89 -3.54 2.81
N VAL A 189 13.65 -3.77 3.26
CA VAL A 189 12.56 -2.77 3.19
C VAL A 189 12.69 -1.64 4.20
N TYR A 190 13.56 -1.80 5.21
CA TYR A 190 13.83 -0.81 6.24
C TYR A 190 15.07 0.03 5.94
N ASP A 191 15.84 -0.30 4.88
CA ASP A 191 16.90 0.56 4.33
C ASP A 191 16.26 1.69 3.49
N LYS A 192 15.98 2.81 4.16
CA LYS A 192 15.32 3.99 3.58
C LYS A 192 16.01 4.51 2.31
N ASP A 193 17.33 4.49 2.26
CA ASP A 193 18.09 5.02 1.12
C ASP A 193 17.90 4.12 -0.11
N THR A 194 17.97 2.80 0.10
CA THR A 194 17.70 1.82 -0.96
C THR A 194 16.26 1.92 -1.46
N VAL A 195 15.29 1.95 -0.54
CA VAL A 195 13.85 2.05 -0.85
C VAL A 195 13.57 3.33 -1.64
N THR A 196 14.09 4.47 -1.18
CA THR A 196 13.87 5.79 -1.81
C THR A 196 14.57 5.91 -3.17
N SER A 197 15.77 5.35 -3.32
CA SER A 197 16.51 5.31 -4.59
C SER A 197 15.71 4.56 -5.67
N ILE A 198 15.21 3.39 -5.32
CA ILE A 198 14.39 2.56 -6.22
C ILE A 198 13.06 3.27 -6.52
N MET A 199 12.41 3.85 -5.51
CA MET A 199 11.18 4.63 -5.67
C MET A 199 11.36 5.75 -6.72
N LYS A 200 12.45 6.52 -6.63
CA LYS A 200 12.74 7.60 -7.58
C LYS A 200 12.85 7.10 -9.02
N ILE A 201 13.52 5.97 -9.23
CA ILE A 201 13.67 5.37 -10.56
C ILE A 201 12.31 4.90 -11.08
N LEU A 202 11.53 4.19 -10.26
CA LEU A 202 10.19 3.72 -10.64
C LEU A 202 9.25 4.87 -11.02
N LEU A 203 9.34 6.01 -10.31
CA LEU A 203 8.53 7.18 -10.63
C LEU A 203 9.02 7.94 -11.87
N ARG A 204 10.33 8.21 -11.96
CA ARG A 204 10.89 9.11 -12.99
C ARG A 204 11.14 8.42 -14.32
N ASN A 205 11.59 7.18 -14.30
CA ASN A 205 11.98 6.44 -15.50
C ASN A 205 10.82 5.62 -16.06
N HIS A 206 9.96 5.10 -15.17
CA HIS A 206 8.91 4.15 -15.55
C HIS A 206 7.48 4.68 -15.36
N GLY A 207 7.29 5.82 -14.68
CA GLY A 207 5.98 6.45 -14.51
C GLY A 207 4.99 5.62 -13.68
N PHE A 208 5.46 4.77 -12.77
CA PHE A 208 4.59 3.90 -11.98
C PHE A 208 3.75 4.65 -10.94
N ASN A 209 2.51 4.19 -10.76
CA ASN A 209 1.73 4.48 -9.56
C ASN A 209 2.03 3.43 -8.49
N LEU A 210 2.96 3.76 -7.59
CA LEU A 210 3.37 2.87 -6.50
C LEU A 210 2.30 2.81 -5.42
N SER A 211 1.93 1.61 -4.98
CA SER A 211 1.02 1.43 -3.83
C SER A 211 1.76 1.46 -2.49
N GLY A 212 2.98 0.93 -2.44
CA GLY A 212 3.81 0.88 -1.24
C GLY A 212 4.82 -0.26 -1.30
N VAL A 213 5.67 -0.31 -0.28
CA VAL A 213 6.60 -1.43 -0.05
C VAL A 213 6.01 -2.36 1.00
N LYS A 214 6.14 -3.68 0.79
CA LYS A 214 5.64 -4.72 1.68
C LYS A 214 6.77 -5.65 2.08
N SER A 215 6.93 -5.87 3.39
CA SER A 215 7.84 -6.88 3.95
C SER A 215 7.37 -8.30 3.59
N ASP A 216 8.32 -9.21 3.31
CA ASP A 216 8.00 -10.61 3.07
C ASP A 216 7.45 -11.29 4.32
N LEU A 217 7.88 -10.84 5.51
CA LEU A 217 7.29 -11.27 6.78
C LEU A 217 5.77 -11.09 6.77
N TYR A 218 5.29 -9.94 6.30
CA TYR A 218 3.85 -9.65 6.26
C TYR A 218 3.11 -10.59 5.32
N THR A 219 3.74 -10.98 4.22
CA THR A 219 3.16 -11.97 3.30
C THR A 219 3.05 -13.35 3.97
N LEU A 220 4.10 -13.80 4.67
CA LEU A 220 4.15 -15.14 5.25
C LEU A 220 3.27 -15.31 6.48
N ILE A 221 3.18 -14.30 7.36
CA ILE A 221 2.23 -14.31 8.49
C ILE A 221 0.78 -14.07 8.06
N GLY A 222 0.55 -13.88 6.75
CA GLY A 222 -0.79 -13.73 6.19
C GLY A 222 -1.39 -12.33 6.30
N LEU A 223 -0.62 -11.31 6.67
CA LEU A 223 -1.08 -9.93 6.78
C LEU A 223 -1.31 -9.31 5.39
N ASP A 224 -2.58 -9.06 5.05
CA ASP A 224 -3.02 -8.36 3.84
C ASP A 224 -3.91 -7.15 4.17
N SER A 225 -4.34 -6.42 3.13
CA SER A 225 -5.12 -5.19 3.30
C SER A 225 -6.51 -5.40 3.87
N LYS A 226 -6.99 -6.64 3.95
CA LYS A 226 -8.30 -7.02 4.50
C LYS A 226 -8.16 -7.77 5.83
N HIS A 227 -6.95 -7.86 6.38
CA HIS A 227 -6.69 -8.62 7.59
C HIS A 227 -7.47 -8.04 8.80
N PRO A 228 -8.09 -8.87 9.66
CA PRO A 228 -8.92 -8.41 10.78
C PRO A 228 -8.23 -7.51 11.81
N SER A 229 -6.90 -7.60 11.94
CA SER A 229 -6.11 -6.69 12.78
C SER A 229 -6.21 -5.22 12.33
N GLY A 230 -6.48 -4.97 11.04
CA GLY A 230 -6.49 -3.65 10.44
C GLY A 230 -5.12 -2.96 10.34
N ILE A 231 -4.02 -3.70 10.58
CA ILE A 231 -2.67 -3.22 10.33
C ILE A 231 -2.48 -3.00 8.82
N GLN A 232 -1.84 -1.89 8.43
CA GLN A 232 -1.54 -1.63 7.03
C GLN A 232 -0.50 -2.62 6.51
N SER A 233 -0.83 -3.35 5.43
CA SER A 233 0.06 -4.36 4.86
C SER A 233 1.20 -3.80 3.99
N THR A 234 1.29 -2.48 3.87
CA THR A 234 2.31 -1.77 3.07
C THR A 234 2.72 -0.50 3.78
N GLU A 235 4.00 -0.18 3.78
CA GLU A 235 4.47 1.13 4.26
C GLU A 235 4.21 2.19 3.18
N LEU A 236 3.61 3.31 3.62
CA LEU A 236 3.07 4.33 2.74
C LEU A 236 4.17 5.19 2.09
N LYS A 237 4.00 5.35 0.78
CA LYS A 237 4.69 6.31 -0.09
C LYS A 237 4.69 7.75 0.45
N GLU A 238 3.67 8.14 1.22
CA GLU A 238 3.51 9.49 1.80
C GLU A 238 4.66 9.86 2.75
N GLN A 239 5.14 8.92 3.57
CA GLN A 239 6.27 9.17 4.49
C GLN A 239 7.54 9.48 3.68
N TYR A 240 7.80 8.68 2.64
CA TYR A 240 8.94 8.88 1.73
C TYR A 240 8.81 10.17 0.91
N PHE A 241 7.60 10.55 0.50
CA PHE A 241 7.37 11.80 -0.22
C PHE A 241 7.49 13.04 0.67
N ALA A 242 6.95 12.98 1.89
CA ALA A 242 7.08 14.06 2.86
C ALA A 242 8.57 14.30 3.17
N GLU A 243 9.35 13.23 3.36
CA GLU A 243 10.79 13.32 3.53
C GLU A 243 11.50 13.90 2.30
N LEU A 244 11.15 13.46 1.08
CA LEU A 244 11.68 14.02 -0.17
C LEU A 244 11.43 15.53 -0.32
N MET A 245 10.25 16.00 0.06
CA MET A 245 9.90 17.42 0.04
C MET A 245 10.63 18.20 1.13
N SER A 246 10.81 17.60 2.32
CA SER A 246 11.56 18.20 3.41
C SER A 246 13.06 18.33 3.09
N ASN A 247 13.67 17.32 2.45
CA ASN A 247 15.07 17.35 2.03
C ASN A 247 15.32 18.34 0.87
N LYS A 248 14.31 18.57 0.02
CA LYS A 248 14.40 19.62 -1.00
C LYS A 248 14.39 21.02 -0.39
N SER A 249 13.60 21.25 0.66
CA SER A 249 13.57 22.53 1.37
C SER A 249 14.87 22.84 2.12
N SER A 250 15.59 21.82 2.60
CA SER A 250 16.88 21.99 3.29
C SER A 250 18.06 22.15 2.31
N ALA A 251 17.99 21.54 1.12
CA ALA A 251 18.98 21.77 0.06
C ALA A 251 18.89 23.18 -0.55
N GLU A 252 17.68 23.72 -0.74
CA GLU A 252 17.46 25.10 -1.26
C GLU A 252 17.89 26.21 -0.28
N THR A 253 18.21 25.89 0.98
CA THR A 253 18.67 26.88 1.97
C THR A 253 20.21 26.95 2.10
N SER A 254 20.96 26.11 1.37
CA SER A 254 22.43 26.04 1.49
C SER A 254 23.21 26.64 0.31
N GLU A 255 22.54 27.07 -0.76
CA GLU A 255 23.18 27.74 -1.90
C GLU A 255 22.85 29.25 -1.93
N THR A 256 23.17 29.98 -0.86
CA THR A 256 23.39 31.44 -0.98
C THR A 256 24.24 31.97 0.17
N THR A 257 25.57 31.87 0.09
CA THR A 257 26.48 32.80 0.78
C THR A 257 27.91 32.77 0.17
N GLY A 258 28.31 33.92 -0.41
CA GLY A 258 29.69 34.32 -0.74
C GLY A 258 30.16 34.00 -2.16
N ASP A 259 30.67 34.90 -3.01
CA ASP A 259 31.03 36.32 -2.87
C ASP A 259 31.21 36.97 -4.27
N VAL A 260 31.33 38.29 -4.30
CA VAL A 260 30.99 39.30 -5.31
C VAL A 260 32.13 39.72 -6.26
N SER A 261 31.79 40.03 -7.53
CA SER A 261 32.20 41.21 -8.36
C SER A 261 31.76 40.94 -9.83
N GLU A 262 31.20 41.84 -10.65
CA GLU A 262 31.45 43.26 -10.88
C GLU A 262 30.25 43.93 -11.63
N LYS A 263 30.27 45.27 -11.67
CA LYS A 263 29.27 46.30 -12.05
C LYS A 263 28.52 46.17 -13.39
N SER A 264 27.25 46.66 -13.46
CA SER A 264 26.89 48.01 -14.00
C SER A 264 25.38 48.30 -14.15
N ASN A 265 24.97 49.47 -13.62
CA ASN A 265 23.96 50.48 -14.04
C ASN A 265 22.44 50.19 -14.26
N GLU A 266 21.66 50.70 -13.29
CA GLU A 266 20.60 51.74 -13.38
C GLU A 266 19.22 51.50 -14.07
N PRO A 267 18.15 52.25 -13.67
CA PRO A 267 16.89 51.64 -13.22
C PRO A 267 15.67 52.04 -14.06
N SER A 268 14.60 51.25 -13.96
CA SER A 268 13.28 51.62 -14.46
C SER A 268 12.17 51.07 -13.58
N ALA A 269 11.23 51.94 -13.27
CA ALA A 269 10.27 51.87 -12.19
C ALA A 269 8.98 51.10 -12.53
N ALA A 270 8.30 50.70 -11.45
CA ALA A 270 6.85 50.60 -11.30
C ALA A 270 6.15 49.31 -11.80
N LYS A 271 5.67 48.48 -10.87
CA LYS A 271 4.26 48.49 -10.39
C LYS A 271 3.97 47.27 -9.51
N ALA A 272 3.55 47.56 -8.27
CA ALA A 272 2.93 46.62 -7.35
C ALA A 272 1.56 46.14 -7.88
N LYS A 273 1.31 44.83 -7.88
CA LYS A 273 -0.06 44.24 -7.86
C LYS A 273 -0.12 42.91 -7.09
N SER A 274 -0.71 43.01 -5.90
CA SER A 274 -1.69 42.13 -5.25
C SER A 274 -1.59 40.59 -5.35
N LYS A 275 -1.41 39.97 -4.18
CA LYS A 275 -1.73 38.57 -3.84
C LYS A 275 -3.21 38.22 -4.12
N PRO A 276 -3.55 37.04 -4.67
CA PRO A 276 -4.90 36.47 -4.59
C PRO A 276 -5.08 35.62 -3.32
N LYS A 277 -6.17 35.86 -2.59
CA LYS A 277 -6.66 35.03 -1.46
C LYS A 277 -7.19 33.67 -1.97
N PRO A 278 -7.11 32.58 -1.17
CA PRO A 278 -7.58 31.26 -1.58
C PRO A 278 -9.11 31.19 -1.56
N LYS A 279 -9.70 30.67 -2.66
CA LYS A 279 -11.10 30.29 -2.74
C LYS A 279 -11.31 28.95 -2.03
N LYS A 280 -12.32 28.88 -1.15
CA LYS A 280 -12.92 27.64 -0.63
C LYS A 280 -13.23 26.71 -1.80
N LYS A 281 -12.66 25.51 -1.80
CA LYS A 281 -13.20 24.38 -2.57
C LYS A 281 -14.18 23.65 -1.67
N ASN A 282 -15.40 23.53 -2.17
CA ASN A 282 -16.43 22.65 -1.63
C ASN A 282 -15.90 21.23 -1.63
N ASP A 283 -16.10 20.56 -0.50
CA ASP A 283 -15.87 19.13 -0.31
C ASP A 283 -17.00 18.36 -1.01
N PRO A 284 -16.72 17.51 -2.01
CA PRO A 284 -17.73 16.70 -2.70
C PRO A 284 -18.05 15.38 -1.98
N PHE A 285 -17.73 15.24 -0.69
CA PHE A 285 -17.98 14.02 0.11
C PHE A 285 -19.02 14.20 1.23
N GLU A 286 -19.94 15.15 1.09
CA GLU A 286 -21.16 15.18 1.92
C GLU A 286 -22.13 14.12 1.38
N SER A 287 -21.97 12.88 1.85
CA SER A 287 -22.92 11.81 1.62
C SER A 287 -24.15 12.03 2.51
N ASP A 288 -25.23 12.37 1.83
CA ASP A 288 -26.63 12.32 2.25
C ASP A 288 -26.96 10.88 2.67
N ASP A 289 -26.97 10.60 3.98
CA ASP A 289 -27.54 9.37 4.55
C ASP A 289 -28.93 9.70 5.11
N ASP A 290 -29.92 9.58 4.22
CA ASP A 290 -31.35 9.57 4.51
C ASP A 290 -31.74 8.20 5.13
N ASP A 291 -31.54 8.05 6.44
CA ASP A 291 -32.11 6.93 7.20
C ASP A 291 -33.57 7.23 7.56
N LYS A 292 -34.49 6.69 6.75
CA LYS A 292 -35.88 6.45 7.15
C LYS A 292 -35.93 5.15 7.97
N ASP A 293 -36.09 5.27 9.28
CA ASP A 293 -36.58 4.19 10.11
C ASP A 293 -37.84 4.61 10.89
N ASP A 294 -38.90 3.85 10.66
CA ASP A 294 -40.26 4.02 11.16
C ASP A 294 -40.33 3.62 12.64
N GLY A 295 -40.13 4.60 13.51
CA GLY A 295 -40.32 4.46 14.95
C GLY A 295 -41.77 4.69 15.39
N ALA A 296 -42.56 3.62 15.43
CA ALA A 296 -43.85 3.59 16.12
C ALA A 296 -43.71 3.99 17.60
N LYS A 297 -44.30 5.13 18.00
CA LYS A 297 -44.60 5.46 19.40
C LYS A 297 -46.03 5.93 19.57
N LYS A 298 -46.83 5.04 20.17
CA LYS A 298 -48.08 5.33 20.87
C LYS A 298 -47.85 6.43 21.92
N ARG A 299 -48.66 7.50 21.87
CA ARG A 299 -49.08 8.27 23.05
C ARG A 299 -50.54 8.66 22.87
N ALA A 300 -51.33 8.32 23.88
CA ALA A 300 -52.77 8.54 23.98
C ALA A 300 -53.10 9.81 24.77
N LYS A 301 -54.37 10.22 24.66
CA LYS A 301 -55.09 11.40 25.21
C LYS A 301 -54.82 12.68 24.41
N ASP A 302 -55.83 13.37 23.89
CA ASP A 302 -57.08 13.75 24.56
C ASP A 302 -58.41 13.42 23.84
N SER A 303 -59.44 13.29 24.68
CA SER A 303 -60.87 13.17 24.42
C SER A 303 -61.52 14.53 24.13
N ASP A 304 -62.45 14.56 23.17
CA ASP A 304 -63.59 15.50 23.17
C ASP A 304 -64.87 14.73 22.82
N ASP A 305 -65.93 15.16 23.49
CA ASP A 305 -67.23 14.54 23.75
C ASP A 305 -68.27 14.69 22.61
N GLU A 306 -69.44 14.09 22.85
CA GLU A 306 -70.75 14.25 22.18
C GLU A 306 -70.96 13.43 20.90
N GLU A 307 -72.06 12.71 20.65
CA GLU A 307 -73.39 12.56 21.26
C GLU A 307 -73.94 11.23 20.69
N GLU A 308 -74.62 10.37 21.48
CA GLU A 308 -76.08 10.14 21.39
C GLU A 308 -76.54 9.38 20.11
N GLN A 309 -77.27 8.26 20.05
CA GLN A 309 -78.15 7.48 20.91
C GLN A 309 -78.37 6.08 20.23
N PRO A 310 -79.04 5.11 20.88
CA PRO A 310 -79.09 3.71 20.50
C PRO A 310 -80.35 3.34 19.71
N LYS A 311 -80.38 2.15 19.07
CA LYS A 311 -81.48 1.17 19.23
C LYS A 311 -81.30 -0.14 18.44
N LYS A 312 -81.59 -1.21 19.19
CA LYS A 312 -82.37 -2.42 18.84
C LYS A 312 -81.71 -3.53 18.02
N LYS A 313 -81.46 -4.61 18.76
CA LYS A 313 -81.66 -6.01 18.38
C LYS A 313 -82.98 -6.21 17.62
N GLN A 314 -82.93 -6.98 16.54
CA GLN A 314 -83.83 -8.11 16.31
C GLN A 314 -83.23 -9.05 15.27
N LYS A 315 -83.22 -10.34 15.65
CA LYS A 315 -83.11 -11.58 14.85
C LYS A 315 -82.31 -11.57 13.55
#